data_AF-A0A371EP37-F1
#
_entry.id   AF-A0A371EP37-F1
#
_cell.length_a   1.000
_cell.length_b   1.000
_cell.length_c   1.000
_cell.angle_alpha   90.00
_cell.angle_beta   90.00
_cell.angle_gamma   90.00
#
_symmetry.space_group_name_H-M   'P 1'
#
loop_
_entity.id
_entity.type
_entity.pdbx_description
1 polymer ?
#
loop_
_entity_poly.entity_id
_entity_poly.type
_entity_poly.pdbx_seq_one_letter_code
_entity_poly.pdbx_strand_id
1 'polypeptide(L)'
;MEISVRRAWMYDRLLPGRKGYTTKFLNGLEEFMDFACRQPNYLSEGKIRCPCKLCKNEAYLTRDEVNVHILRKGFTPRYWYWTSHGERIPRT
;
A
#
# COMPACT_ATOMS: atom_id res chain seq x y z
N MET A 1 7.99 0.82 16.10
CA MET A 1 7.91 1.21 14.67
C MET A 1 7.54 2.66 14.62
N GLU A 2 8.46 3.46 14.11
CA GLU A 2 8.36 4.91 13.99
C GLU A 2 7.32 5.29 12.92
N ILE A 3 6.57 6.36 13.15
CA ILE A 3 5.63 6.91 12.17
C ILE A 3 6.47 7.56 11.07
N SER A 4 6.41 7.03 9.86
CA SER A 4 7.00 7.71 8.71
C SER A 4 6.08 8.85 8.28
N VAL A 5 6.48 10.08 8.58
CA VAL A 5 5.73 11.30 8.16
C VAL A 5 5.55 11.33 6.63
N ARG A 6 6.53 10.81 5.89
CA ARG A 6 6.46 10.69 4.42
C ARG A 6 5.37 9.72 3.94
N ARG A 7 4.90 8.82 4.80
CA ARG A 7 3.90 7.78 4.51
C ARG A 7 2.56 8.04 5.20
N ALA A 8 2.39 9.20 5.83
CA ALA A 8 1.12 9.67 6.41
C ALA A 8 -0.07 9.53 5.44
N TRP A 9 0.18 9.75 4.14
CA TRP A 9 -0.82 9.65 3.08
C TRP A 9 -1.53 8.29 3.03
N MET A 10 -0.87 7.19 3.45
CA MET A 10 -1.46 5.84 3.42
C MET A 10 -2.75 5.75 4.26
N TYR A 11 -2.85 6.60 5.29
CA TYR A 11 -3.97 6.62 6.22
C TYR A 11 -4.86 7.86 6.07
N ASP A 12 -4.44 8.84 5.26
CA ASP A 12 -5.26 10.00 4.85
C ASP A 12 -6.11 9.66 3.62
N ARG A 13 -6.93 8.60 3.73
CA ARG A 13 -7.57 7.97 2.56
C ARG A 13 -8.74 8.76 1.98
N LEU A 14 -9.63 9.29 2.84
CA LEU A 14 -10.93 9.81 2.44
C LEU A 14 -11.03 11.31 2.72
N LEU A 15 -11.64 12.03 1.78
CA LEU A 15 -12.04 13.42 2.02
C LEU A 15 -13.08 13.50 3.16
N PRO A 16 -13.18 14.65 3.85
CA PRO A 16 -14.21 14.89 4.86
C PRO A 16 -15.61 14.54 4.34
N GLY A 17 -16.40 13.85 5.16
CA GLY A 17 -17.73 13.38 4.77
C GLY A 17 -17.73 12.24 3.74
N ARG A 18 -16.58 11.59 3.48
CA ARG A 18 -16.43 10.46 2.55
C ARG A 18 -16.86 10.77 1.11
N LYS A 19 -16.70 12.02 0.68
CA LYS A 19 -17.07 12.48 -0.68
C LYS A 19 -16.16 11.94 -1.79
N GLY A 20 -15.02 11.33 -1.43
CA GLY A 20 -14.06 10.77 -2.36
C GLY A 20 -12.75 10.42 -1.66
N TYR A 21 -11.74 10.08 -2.46
CA TYR A 21 -10.38 9.83 -2.00
C TYR A 21 -9.57 11.12 -1.99
N THR A 22 -8.60 11.22 -1.09
CA THR A 22 -7.65 12.34 -1.15
C THR A 22 -6.69 12.13 -2.32
N THR A 23 -6.26 13.22 -2.95
CA THR A 23 -5.24 13.16 -4.02
C THR A 23 -3.93 12.57 -3.52
N LYS A 24 -3.53 12.90 -2.28
CA LYS A 24 -2.33 12.34 -1.64
C LYS A 24 -2.40 10.82 -1.53
N PHE A 25 -3.56 10.29 -1.17
CA PHE A 25 -3.77 8.84 -1.08
C PHE A 25 -3.68 8.17 -2.45
N LEU A 26 -4.32 8.73 -3.47
CA LEU A 26 -4.29 8.14 -4.82
C LEU A 26 -2.88 8.15 -5.42
N ASN A 27 -2.18 9.27 -5.33
CA ASN A 27 -0.81 9.38 -5.85
C ASN A 27 0.15 8.44 -5.11
N GLY A 28 0.04 8.36 -3.78
CA GLY A 28 0.87 7.43 -3.01
C GLY A 28 0.52 5.97 -3.30
N LEU A 29 -0.76 5.65 -3.54
CA LEU A 29 -1.18 4.31 -3.93
C LEU A 29 -0.55 3.91 -5.28
N GLU A 30 -0.53 4.82 -6.24
CA GLU A 30 0.16 4.61 -7.52
C GLU A 30 1.67 4.37 -7.30
N GLU A 31 2.33 5.19 -6.48
CA GLU A 31 3.75 5.01 -6.11
C GLU A 31 4.00 3.64 -5.47
N PHE A 32 3.11 3.20 -4.57
CA PHE A 32 3.17 1.87 -3.96
C PHE A 32 3.05 0.76 -5.01
N MET A 33 2.08 0.87 -5.93
CA MET A 33 1.87 -0.14 -6.96
C MET A 33 3.08 -0.28 -7.87
N ASP A 34 3.62 0.86 -8.31
CA ASP A 34 4.82 0.92 -9.15
C ASP A 34 6.04 0.30 -8.46
N PHE A 35 6.23 0.59 -7.17
CA PHE A 35 7.30 -0.02 -6.39
C PHE A 35 7.11 -1.53 -6.23
N ALA A 36 5.91 -1.97 -5.85
CA ALA A 36 5.60 -3.37 -5.59
C ALA A 36 5.69 -4.23 -6.86
N CYS A 37 5.27 -3.70 -8.01
CA CYS A 37 5.33 -4.39 -9.29
C CYS A 37 6.74 -4.43 -9.90
N ARG A 38 7.70 -3.64 -9.38
CA ARG A 38 9.13 -3.75 -9.78
C ARG A 38 9.90 -4.79 -8.99
N GLN A 39 9.29 -5.40 -7.96
CA GLN A 39 9.97 -6.39 -7.13
C GLN A 39 10.12 -7.72 -7.88
N PRO A 40 11.23 -8.46 -7.67
CA PRO A 40 11.47 -9.74 -8.34
C PRO A 40 10.30 -10.73 -8.22
N ASN A 41 9.66 -10.77 -7.05
CA ASN A 41 8.55 -11.67 -6.73
C ASN A 41 7.34 -11.41 -7.66
N TYR A 42 7.07 -10.15 -7.98
CA TYR A 42 6.00 -9.81 -8.93
C TYR A 42 6.39 -10.22 -10.35
N LEU A 43 7.64 -9.96 -10.75
CA LEU A 43 8.12 -10.28 -12.09
C LEU A 43 8.06 -11.78 -12.39
N SER A 44 8.15 -12.64 -11.37
CA SER A 44 8.01 -14.10 -11.52
C SER A 44 6.57 -14.60 -11.51
N GLU A 45 5.68 -14.01 -10.70
CA GLU A 45 4.35 -14.58 -10.43
C GLU A 45 3.17 -13.73 -10.93
N GLY A 46 3.40 -12.47 -11.32
CA GLY A 46 2.37 -11.51 -11.69
C GLY A 46 1.47 -11.07 -10.53
N LYS A 47 1.84 -11.39 -9.29
CA LYS A 47 1.08 -11.11 -8.07
C LYS A 47 1.93 -10.44 -7.01
N ILE A 48 1.32 -9.61 -6.18
CA ILE A 48 1.93 -8.98 -5.02
C ILE A 48 1.15 -9.31 -3.75
N ARG A 49 1.81 -9.19 -2.60
CA ARG A 49 1.12 -9.28 -1.30
C ARG A 49 0.13 -8.12 -1.17
N CYS A 50 -1.07 -8.40 -0.67
CA CYS A 50 -2.09 -7.38 -0.48
C CYS A 50 -1.96 -6.75 0.92
N PRO A 51 -1.53 -5.48 1.05
CA PRO A 51 -1.37 -4.83 2.34
C PRO A 51 -2.69 -4.28 2.91
N CYS A 52 -3.84 -4.64 2.35
CA CYS A 52 -5.11 -4.10 2.83
C CYS A 52 -5.43 -4.61 4.24
N LYS A 53 -6.31 -3.89 4.95
CA LYS A 53 -6.70 -4.22 6.33
C LYS A 53 -7.23 -5.65 6.54
N LEU A 54 -7.79 -6.27 5.50
CA LEU A 54 -8.30 -7.65 5.57
C LEU A 54 -7.20 -8.68 5.30
N CYS A 55 -6.40 -8.46 4.25
CA CYS A 55 -5.38 -9.41 3.80
C CYS A 55 -4.07 -9.34 4.60
N LYS A 56 -3.76 -8.20 5.22
CA LYS A 56 -2.61 -8.01 6.13
C LYS A 56 -1.24 -8.46 5.57
N ASN A 57 -1.00 -8.29 4.27
CA ASN A 57 0.18 -8.75 3.54
C ASN A 57 0.31 -10.27 3.38
N GLU A 58 -0.74 -11.05 3.64
CA GLU A 58 -0.70 -12.52 3.56
C GLU A 58 -1.18 -13.05 2.21
N ALA A 59 -2.22 -12.44 1.63
CA ALA A 59 -2.76 -12.86 0.34
C ALA A 59 -1.92 -12.33 -0.84
N TYR A 60 -1.67 -13.18 -1.84
CA TYR A 60 -1.07 -12.80 -3.12
C TYR A 60 -2.16 -12.59 -4.17
N LEU A 61 -2.25 -11.36 -4.67
CA LEU A 61 -3.28 -10.93 -5.61
C LEU A 61 -2.65 -10.16 -6.77
N THR A 62 -3.37 -10.02 -7.86
CA THR A 62 -2.96 -9.18 -9.01
C THR A 62 -2.93 -7.70 -8.61
N ARG A 63 -2.21 -6.87 -9.41
CA ARG A 63 -2.15 -5.41 -9.21
C ARG A 63 -3.53 -4.79 -9.06
N ASP A 64 -4.46 -5.15 -9.94
CA ASP A 64 -5.81 -4.57 -9.98
C ASP A 64 -6.64 -4.95 -8.75
N GLU A 65 -6.58 -6.23 -8.34
CA GLU A 65 -7.24 -6.71 -7.13
C GLU A 65 -6.70 -6.00 -5.87
N VAL A 66 -5.37 -5.84 -5.76
CA VAL A 66 -4.76 -5.11 -4.65
C VAL A 66 -5.20 -3.63 -4.66
N ASN A 67 -5.29 -3.01 -5.84
CA ASN A 67 -5.73 -1.62 -5.98
C ASN A 67 -7.16 -1.44 -5.46
N VAL A 68 -8.08 -2.29 -5.92
CA VAL A 68 -9.47 -2.31 -5.45
C VAL A 68 -9.55 -2.55 -3.94
N HIS A 69 -8.77 -3.49 -3.41
CA HIS A 69 -8.74 -3.79 -1.98
C HIS A 69 -8.27 -2.59 -1.15
N ILE A 70 -7.19 -1.92 -1.56
CA ILE A 70 -6.66 -0.76 -0.84
C ILE A 70 -7.61 0.43 -0.94
N LEU A 71 -8.16 0.74 -2.12
CA LEU A 71 -9.16 1.79 -2.29
C LEU A 71 -10.37 1.57 -1.36
N ARG A 72 -10.91 0.34 -1.30
CA ARG A 72 -12.12 0.03 -0.53
C ARG A 72 -11.88 -0.16 0.96
N LYS A 73 -10.74 -0.74 1.36
CA LYS A 73 -10.48 -1.14 2.76
C LYS A 73 -9.39 -0.32 3.46
N GLY A 74 -8.53 0.35 2.71
CA GLY A 74 -7.34 1.00 3.23
C GLY A 74 -6.23 0.00 3.56
N PHE A 75 -5.06 0.53 3.89
CA PHE A 75 -3.90 -0.24 4.33
C PHE A 75 -4.11 -0.84 5.73
N THR A 76 -3.41 -1.95 5.99
CA THR A 76 -3.34 -2.55 7.31
C THR A 76 -2.65 -1.59 8.29
N PRO A 77 -3.15 -1.43 9.53
CA PRO A 77 -2.58 -0.49 10.48
C PRO A 77 -1.09 -0.73 10.75
N ARG A 78 -0.34 0.36 11.00
CA ARG A 78 1.09 0.35 11.35
C ARG A 78 2.03 -0.18 10.26
N TYR A 79 1.53 -0.41 9.05
CA TYR A 79 2.33 -0.71 7.88
C TYR A 79 2.79 0.58 7.21
N TRP A 80 3.80 1.22 7.79
CA TRP A 80 4.34 2.51 7.33
C TRP A 80 5.44 2.35 6.29
N TYR A 81 6.09 1.19 6.27
CA TYR A 81 7.14 0.85 5.34
C TYR A 81 6.70 -0.39 4.56
N TRP A 82 6.98 -0.43 3.26
CA TRP A 82 6.64 -1.51 2.35
C TRP A 82 7.59 -2.70 2.51
N THR A 83 7.88 -3.11 3.74
CA THR A 83 8.87 -4.15 4.06
C THR A 83 8.49 -5.52 3.51
N SER A 84 7.19 -5.85 3.51
CA SER A 84 6.66 -7.05 2.82
C SER A 84 6.83 -7.01 1.30
N HIS A 85 7.23 -5.87 0.75
CA HIS A 85 7.52 -5.64 -0.66
C HIS A 85 9.00 -5.24 -0.88
N GLY A 86 9.89 -5.48 0.08
CA GLY A 86 11.32 -5.27 -0.10
C GLY A 86 11.84 -3.86 0.20
N GLU A 87 11.00 -2.92 0.66
CA GLU A 87 11.50 -1.63 1.14
C GLU A 87 12.35 -1.83 2.40
N ARG A 88 13.57 -1.30 2.40
CA ARG A 88 14.43 -1.29 3.59
C ARG A 88 13.96 -0.18 4.52
N ILE A 89 13.80 -0.51 5.80
CA ILE A 89 13.55 0.52 6.83
C ILE A 89 14.81 1.41 6.90
N PRO A 90 14.67 2.75 6.79
CA PRO A 90 15.80 3.65 7.00
C PRO A 90 16.42 3.36 8.36
N ARG A 91 17.73 3.13 8.39
CA ARG A 91 18.46 3.13 9.66
C ARG A 91 18.60 4.60 10.07
N THR A 92 17.89 4.97 11.12
CA THR A 92 18.11 6.22 11.86
C THR A 92 19.55 6.29 12.36
#